data_AF-A0A7X6GK78-F1
#
_entry.id   AF-A0A7X6GK78-F1
#
_cell.length_a   1.000
_cell.length_b   1.000
_cell.length_c   1.000
_cell.angle_alpha   90.00
_cell.angle_beta   90.00
_cell.angle_gamma   90.00
#
_symmetry.space_group_name_H-M   'P 1'
#
loop_
_entity.id
_entity.type
_entity.pdbx_description
1 polymer ?
#
loop_
_entity_poly.entity_id
_entity_poly.type
_entity_poly.pdbx_seq_one_letter_code
_entity_poly.pdbx_strand_id
1 'polypeptide(L)'
;MNSGSVASLLFEAGSLMLIGMVFVFSFLGLLIVGIHLIARFCEAFPGEEQEPLANVNRPSVNVNLNNHAVQPGIDGNVIAAISAAIHTHRQNSKK
;
A
#
# COMPACT_ATOMS: atom_id res chain seq x y z
N MET A 1 44.77 25.48 -29.27
CA MET A 1 43.33 25.71 -29.49
C MET A 1 42.60 24.52 -28.89
N ASN A 2 41.63 24.59 -27.97
CA ASN A 2 40.91 25.70 -27.34
C ASN A 2 40.36 25.14 -26.00
N SER A 3 41.16 25.14 -24.93
CA SER A 3 40.76 24.61 -23.60
C SER A 3 39.55 25.34 -23.01
N GLY A 4 39.33 26.60 -23.44
CA GLY A 4 38.12 27.36 -23.09
C GLY A 4 36.84 26.77 -23.69
N SER A 5 36.91 26.16 -24.88
CA SER A 5 35.76 25.52 -25.53
C SER A 5 35.26 24.32 -24.73
N VAL A 6 36.15 23.38 -24.37
CA VAL A 6 35.75 22.19 -23.58
C VAL A 6 35.22 22.56 -22.20
N ALA A 7 35.78 23.58 -21.55
CA ALA A 7 35.27 24.08 -20.28
C ALA A 7 33.87 24.69 -20.41
N SER A 8 33.60 25.42 -21.49
CA SER A 8 32.27 25.99 -21.76
C SER A 8 31.21 24.92 -22.04
N LEU A 9 31.55 23.91 -22.86
CA LEU A 9 30.68 22.76 -23.14
C LEU A 9 30.35 21.97 -21.87
N LEU A 10 31.32 21.78 -20.98
CA LEU A 10 31.14 21.07 -19.72
C LEU A 10 30.28 21.87 -18.75
N PHE A 11 30.42 23.19 -18.72
CA PHE A 11 29.59 24.07 -17.91
C PHE A 11 28.13 24.07 -18.40
N GLU A 12 27.94 24.14 -19.71
CA GLU A 12 26.61 24.09 -20.34
C GLU A 12 25.95 22.73 -20.11
N ALA A 13 26.66 21.64 -20.34
CA ALA A 13 26.18 20.28 -20.05
C ALA A 13 25.91 20.05 -18.56
N GLY A 14 26.77 20.57 -17.67
CA GLY A 14 26.60 20.47 -16.23
C GLY A 14 25.36 21.24 -15.75
N SER A 15 25.11 22.44 -16.28
CA SER A 15 23.91 23.20 -16.00
C SER A 15 22.65 22.47 -16.48
N LEU A 16 22.70 21.87 -17.66
CA LEU A 16 21.58 21.10 -18.23
C LEU A 16 21.30 19.83 -17.41
N MET A 17 22.35 19.13 -16.97
CA MET A 17 22.24 17.98 -16.06
C MET A 17 21.63 18.40 -14.72
N LEU A 18 22.06 19.52 -14.14
CA LEU A 18 21.55 20.02 -12.86
C LEU A 18 20.07 20.38 -12.96
N ILE A 19 19.65 21.05 -14.04
CA ILE A 19 18.24 21.31 -14.33
C ILE A 19 17.45 19.99 -14.39
N GLY A 20 17.97 19.00 -15.11
CA GLY A 20 17.34 17.69 -15.24
C GLY A 20 17.19 16.99 -13.89
N MET A 21 18.24 17.05 -13.07
CA MET A 21 18.24 16.46 -11.73
C MET A 21 17.20 17.13 -10.83
N VAL A 22 17.15 18.47 -10.80
CA VAL A 22 16.15 19.22 -10.00
C VAL A 22 14.73 18.92 -10.46
N PHE A 23 14.50 18.83 -11.77
CA PHE A 23 13.18 18.50 -12.31
C PHE A 23 12.74 17.09 -11.94
N VAL A 24 13.63 16.10 -12.08
CA VAL A 24 13.35 14.71 -11.68
C VAL A 24 13.06 14.61 -10.19
N PHE A 25 13.86 15.25 -9.33
CA PHE A 25 13.61 15.28 -7.89
C PHE A 25 12.27 15.94 -7.55
N SER A 26 11.96 17.07 -8.18
CA SER A 26 10.68 17.77 -7.99
C SER A 26 9.51 16.92 -8.46
N PHE A 27 9.65 16.21 -9.58
CA PHE A 27 8.62 15.33 -10.12
C PHE A 27 8.37 14.11 -9.23
N LEU A 28 9.43 13.43 -8.77
CA LEU A 28 9.31 12.35 -7.79
C LEU A 28 8.66 12.87 -6.51
N GLY A 29 9.12 14.01 -5.98
CA GLY A 29 8.52 14.64 -4.79
C GLY A 29 7.02 14.92 -4.98
N LEU A 30 6.63 15.45 -6.15
CA LEU A 30 5.24 15.69 -6.50
C LEU A 30 4.42 14.40 -6.56
N LEU A 31 4.98 13.31 -7.10
CA LEU A 31 4.32 12.00 -7.09
C LEU A 31 4.10 11.48 -5.67
N ILE A 32 5.12 11.54 -4.80
CA ILE A 32 4.98 11.15 -3.40
C ILE A 32 3.89 11.98 -2.72
N VAL A 33 3.93 13.31 -2.87
CA VAL A 33 2.92 14.22 -2.29
C VAL A 33 1.54 13.90 -2.83
N GLY A 34 1.40 13.65 -4.14
CA GLY A 34 0.13 13.28 -4.77
C GLY A 34 -0.46 12.02 -4.16
N ILE A 35 0.33 10.95 -4.01
CA ILE A 35 -0.10 9.69 -3.38
C ILE A 35 -0.55 9.94 -1.93
N HIS A 36 0.21 10.74 -1.18
CA HIS A 36 -0.14 11.10 0.19
C HIS A 36 -1.44 11.92 0.29
N LEU A 37 -1.66 12.82 -0.66
CA LEU A 37 -2.85 13.65 -0.76
C LEU A 37 -4.07 12.78 -1.08
N ILE A 38 -3.94 11.83 -2.01
CA ILE A 38 -4.97 10.83 -2.33
C ILE A 38 -5.29 9.95 -1.12
N ALA A 39 -4.28 9.41 -0.43
CA ALA A 39 -4.49 8.62 0.78
C ALA A 39 -5.25 9.42 1.85
N ARG A 40 -4.86 10.69 2.04
CA ARG A 40 -5.53 11.59 2.98
C ARG A 40 -6.94 11.97 2.53
N PHE A 41 -7.19 12.06 1.23
CA PHE A 41 -8.52 12.32 0.68
C PHE A 41 -9.45 11.11 0.87
N CYS A 42 -8.93 9.89 0.68
CA CYS A 42 -9.65 8.65 1.00
C CYS A 42 -9.97 8.54 2.50
N GLU A 43 -9.08 9.00 3.38
CA GLU A 43 -9.34 9.04 4.82
C GLU A 43 -10.35 10.13 5.21
N ALA A 44 -10.32 11.27 4.51
CA ALA A 44 -11.25 12.39 4.75
C ALA A 44 -12.67 12.11 4.23
N PHE A 45 -12.81 11.26 3.21
CA PHE A 45 -14.09 10.75 2.71
C PHE A 45 -14.13 9.23 2.85
N PRO A 46 -14.34 8.70 4.07
CA PRO A 46 -14.54 7.28 4.27
C PRO A 46 -15.86 6.90 3.59
N GLY A 47 -15.77 6.37 2.37
CA GLY A 47 -16.84 5.54 1.83
C GLY A 47 -17.08 4.40 2.82
N GLU A 48 -18.34 4.01 3.02
CA GLU A 48 -18.77 2.99 4.00
C GLU A 48 -18.29 1.56 3.71
N GLU A 49 -17.08 1.37 3.17
CA GLU A 49 -16.54 0.05 2.83
C GLU A 49 -15.22 -0.20 3.54
N GLN A 50 -15.38 -0.83 4.71
CA GLN A 50 -14.58 -1.93 5.25
C GLN A 50 -13.04 -1.78 5.20
N GLU A 51 -12.51 -1.56 6.40
CA GLU A 51 -11.18 -1.95 6.91
C GLU A 51 -9.96 -1.76 5.97
N PRO A 52 -9.03 -0.85 6.29
CA PRO A 52 -7.78 -0.75 5.57
C PRO A 52 -6.85 -1.91 5.93
N LEU A 53 -6.97 -3.02 5.21
CA LEU A 53 -5.86 -3.94 4.97
C LEU A 53 -4.83 -3.19 4.13
N ALA A 54 -3.81 -2.62 4.78
CA ALA A 54 -2.42 -2.53 4.29
C ALA A 54 -1.65 -1.36 4.92
N ASN A 55 -1.37 -1.42 6.23
CA ASN A 55 -0.12 -0.84 6.72
C ASN A 55 1.02 -1.79 6.34
N VAL A 56 1.51 -1.70 5.10
CA VAL A 56 2.75 -2.35 4.67
C VAL A 56 3.91 -1.56 5.27
N ASN A 57 4.18 -1.74 6.56
CA ASN A 57 5.52 -1.58 7.11
C ASN A 57 5.67 -2.28 8.48
N ARG A 58 5.56 -3.61 8.50
CA ARG A 58 6.14 -4.43 9.58
C ARG A 58 6.64 -5.75 8.99
N PRO A 59 7.95 -6.02 8.93
CA PRO A 59 8.42 -7.38 8.78
C PRO A 59 8.25 -8.06 10.15
N SER A 60 7.05 -8.58 10.41
CA SER A 60 6.86 -9.61 11.42
C SER A 60 6.47 -10.88 10.69
N VAL A 61 7.47 -11.72 10.49
CA VAL A 61 7.30 -13.15 10.25
C VAL A 61 6.30 -13.68 11.28
N ASN A 62 5.08 -13.97 10.86
CA ASN A 62 4.23 -14.93 11.54
C ASN A 62 3.59 -15.81 10.47
N VAL A 63 4.19 -16.99 10.35
CA VAL A 63 3.65 -18.13 9.63
C VAL A 63 2.29 -18.48 10.24
N ASN A 64 1.21 -18.23 9.51
CA ASN A 64 0.04 -19.10 9.62
C ASN A 64 -0.61 -19.28 8.25
N LEU A 65 -0.03 -20.25 7.55
CA LEU A 65 -0.65 -21.01 6.50
C LEU A 65 -2.03 -21.47 7.00
N ASN A 66 -3.12 -20.90 6.47
CA ASN A 66 -4.48 -21.42 6.59
C ASN A 66 -4.61 -22.74 5.78
N ASN A 67 -3.72 -23.68 6.06
CA ASN A 67 -3.97 -25.10 6.03
C ASN A 67 -4.52 -25.47 7.42
N HIS A 68 -5.83 -25.37 7.57
CA HIS A 68 -6.56 -26.42 8.28
C HIS A 68 -7.40 -27.09 7.18
N ALA A 69 -6.97 -28.18 6.53
CA ALA A 69 -6.46 -29.40 7.15
C ALA A 69 -7.14 -29.58 8.52
N VAL A 70 -8.43 -29.90 8.46
CA VAL A 70 -9.24 -30.41 9.57
C VAL A 70 -8.33 -31.18 10.52
N GLN A 71 -8.10 -30.64 11.72
CA GLN A 71 -7.37 -31.36 12.75
C GLN A 71 -8.08 -32.69 12.99
N PRO A 72 -7.37 -33.84 12.99
CA PRO A 72 -7.99 -35.14 13.20
C PRO A 72 -8.52 -35.18 14.64
N GLY A 73 -9.81 -34.95 14.80
CA GLY A 73 -10.48 -34.96 16.11
C GLY A 73 -11.52 -33.86 16.33
N ILE A 74 -11.65 -32.86 15.44
CA ILE A 74 -12.69 -31.83 15.55
C ILE A 74 -13.42 -31.74 14.21
N ASP A 75 -14.63 -32.31 14.15
CA ASP A 75 -15.45 -32.37 12.95
C ASP A 75 -15.75 -30.96 12.42
N GLY A 76 -15.33 -30.69 11.19
CA GLY A 76 -15.63 -29.43 10.49
C GLY A 76 -17.14 -29.14 10.39
N ASN A 77 -17.97 -30.18 10.51
CA ASN A 77 -19.43 -30.07 10.58
C ASN A 77 -19.91 -29.33 11.85
N VAL A 78 -19.23 -29.50 12.99
CA VAL A 78 -19.56 -28.78 14.24
C VAL A 78 -19.24 -27.30 14.09
N ILE A 79 -18.11 -26.97 13.49
CA ILE A 79 -17.68 -25.58 13.25
C ILE A 79 -18.64 -24.89 12.27
N ALA A 80 -19.06 -25.58 11.21
CA ALA A 80 -20.04 -25.08 10.25
C ALA A 80 -21.41 -24.86 10.89
N ALA A 81 -21.87 -25.78 11.73
CA ALA A 81 -23.15 -25.65 12.45
C ALA A 81 -23.14 -24.48 13.45
N ILE A 82 -22.05 -24.31 14.22
CA ILE A 82 -21.88 -23.17 15.14
C ILE A 82 -21.87 -21.86 14.35
N SER A 83 -21.13 -21.80 13.23
CA SER A 83 -21.07 -20.61 12.38
C SER A 83 -22.43 -20.26 11.79
N ALA A 84 -23.18 -21.25 11.30
CA ALA A 84 -24.54 -21.07 10.78
C ALA A 84 -25.54 -20.61 11.86
N ALA A 85 -25.41 -21.13 13.09
CA ALA A 85 -26.23 -20.71 14.22
C ALA A 85 -25.96 -19.25 14.62
N ILE A 86 -24.69 -18.84 14.70
CA ILE A 86 -24.30 -17.45 15.00
C ILE A 86 -24.81 -16.51 13.88
N HIS A 87 -24.69 -16.93 12.63
CA HIS A 87 -25.19 -16.16 11.49
C HIS A 87 -26.71 -15.99 11.52
N THR A 88 -27.45 -17.07 11.79
CA THR A 88 -28.91 -17.05 11.92
C THR A 88 -29.38 -16.16 13.08
N HIS A 89 -28.67 -16.20 14.22
CA HIS A 89 -28.99 -15.36 15.37
C HIS A 89 -28.79 -13.86 15.09
N ARG A 90 -27.71 -13.48 14.40
CA ARG A 90 -27.48 -12.08 13.97
C ARG A 90 -28.55 -11.61 12.98
N GLN A 91 -28.96 -12.46 12.04
CA GLN A 91 -29.98 -12.10 11.05
C GLN A 91 -31.37 -11.97 11.69
N ASN A 92 -31.70 -12.83 12.66
CA ASN A 92 -32.98 -12.77 13.36
C ASN A 92 -33.05 -11.63 14.41
N SER A 93 -31.91 -11.17 14.93
CA SER A 93 -31.86 -10.03 15.89
C SER A 93 -31.92 -8.65 15.22
N LYS A 94 -32.01 -8.60 13.88
CA LYS A 94 -32.17 -7.35 13.10
C LYS A 94 -33.60 -7.15 12.57
N LYS A 95 -34.56 -7.99 13.01
CA LYS A 95 -36.01 -7.80 12.86
C LYS A 95 -36.58 -7.20 14.13
#